data_AF-A0A7V6IVI5-F1
#
_entry.id   AF-A0A7V6IVI5-F1
#
_cell.length_a   1.000
_cell.length_b   1.000
_cell.length_c   1.000
_cell.angle_alpha   90.00
_cell.angle_beta   90.00
_cell.angle_gamma   90.00
#
_symmetry.space_group_name_H-M   'P 1'
#
loop_
_entity.id
_entity.type
_entity.pdbx_description
1 polymer ?
#
loop_
_entity_poly.entity_id
_entity_poly.type
_entity_poly.pdbx_seq_one_letter_code
_entity_poly.pdbx_strand_id
1 'polypeptide(L)'
;MKLDEMLNNVSQHIPSVDESLKNKIYSQTIMKTNQTKVYFFSNLRLVLVVLFLSLIIGVSMMLYNKKPFEKTNFDIIVYSKTDDGYQFERLSNENVTILGEYTYPMNTFPGLPITLSFNNSLIEISVDNGQFVLWHDYIITQGDNNNAILTPIKGEKSGLENVGKNYSINSSSTIYWVPYNSDNIYTSATINYKIIQNNKEIFTGKIIITNNNGIYTATLKRN
;
A
#
# COMPACT_ATOMS: atom_id res chain seq x y z
N MET A 1 85.42 67.88 -3.91
CA MET A 1 84.48 67.34 -4.92
C MET A 1 83.12 67.97 -4.64
N LYS A 2 82.54 68.70 -5.60
CA LYS A 2 81.33 69.53 -5.38
C LYS A 2 80.08 68.65 -5.49
N LEU A 3 79.06 68.93 -4.67
CA LEU A 3 77.78 68.21 -4.63
C LEU A 3 77.12 68.11 -6.02
N ASP A 4 77.32 69.14 -6.85
CA ASP A 4 76.81 69.20 -8.22
C ASP A 4 77.42 68.14 -9.14
N GLU A 5 78.67 67.75 -8.89
CA GLU A 5 79.40 66.74 -9.67
C GLU A 5 78.91 65.32 -9.32
N MET A 6 78.53 65.10 -8.07
CA MET A 6 77.94 63.84 -7.62
C MET A 6 76.49 63.69 -8.11
N LEU A 7 75.70 64.77 -8.10
CA LEU A 7 74.33 64.76 -8.62
C LEU A 7 74.27 64.49 -10.13
N ASN A 8 75.23 65.01 -10.90
CA ASN A 8 75.25 64.82 -12.36
C ASN A 8 75.61 63.37 -12.75
N ASN A 9 76.49 62.71 -12.00
CA ASN A 9 76.85 61.31 -12.23
C ASN A 9 75.72 60.32 -11.89
N VAL A 10 74.90 60.63 -10.87
CA VAL A 10 73.75 59.79 -10.49
C VAL A 10 72.60 59.92 -11.51
N SER A 11 72.38 61.12 -12.05
CA SER A 11 71.36 61.40 -13.07
C SER A 11 71.58 60.60 -14.36
N GLN A 12 72.83 60.40 -14.79
CA GLN A 12 73.16 59.67 -16.02
C GLN A 12 72.97 58.14 -15.94
N HIS A 13 72.74 57.59 -14.74
CA HIS A 13 72.58 56.14 -14.51
C HIS A 13 71.16 55.73 -14.13
N ILE A 14 70.18 56.62 -14.22
CA ILE A 14 68.77 56.23 -14.08
C ILE A 14 68.34 55.65 -15.44
N PRO A 15 68.14 54.33 -15.58
CA PRO A 15 67.65 53.77 -16.83
C PRO A 15 66.28 54.39 -17.11
N SER A 16 66.10 55.00 -18.28
CA SER A 16 64.78 55.41 -18.72
C SER A 16 63.92 54.16 -18.76
N VAL A 17 62.71 54.24 -18.21
CA VAL A 17 61.74 53.14 -18.31
C VAL A 17 61.40 53.01 -19.78
N ASP A 18 62.10 52.09 -20.45
CA ASP A 18 61.95 51.82 -21.87
C ASP A 18 60.48 51.55 -22.17
N GLU A 19 59.97 52.16 -23.24
CA GLU A 19 58.59 52.01 -23.73
C GLU A 19 58.23 50.52 -23.88
N SER A 20 59.23 49.68 -24.17
CA SER A 20 59.20 48.23 -24.15
C SER A 20 58.69 47.63 -22.83
N LEU A 21 59.22 48.09 -21.68
CA LEU A 21 58.84 47.58 -20.36
C LEU A 21 57.43 48.03 -20.00
N LYS A 22 57.07 49.28 -20.34
CA LYS A 22 55.74 49.82 -20.11
C LYS A 22 54.69 49.06 -20.93
N ASN A 23 54.96 48.79 -22.20
CA ASN A 23 54.09 47.99 -23.07
C ASN A 23 54.00 46.52 -22.63
N LYS A 24 55.08 45.94 -22.10
CA LYS A 24 55.07 44.57 -21.55
C LYS A 24 54.22 44.45 -20.30
N ILE A 25 54.30 45.42 -19.38
CA ILE A 25 53.46 45.47 -18.18
C ILE A 25 52.00 45.72 -18.58
N TYR A 26 51.73 46.63 -19.52
CA TYR A 26 50.37 46.93 -19.97
C TYR A 26 49.70 45.73 -20.65
N SER A 27 50.42 45.03 -21.54
CA SER A 27 49.92 43.83 -22.21
C SER A 27 49.70 42.66 -21.25
N GLN A 28 50.60 42.44 -20.28
CA GLN A 28 50.41 41.41 -19.25
C GLN A 28 49.21 41.71 -18.34
N THR A 29 48.99 42.98 -18.01
CA THR A 29 47.87 43.41 -17.17
C THR A 29 46.55 43.26 -17.94
N ILE A 30 46.50 43.62 -19.22
CA ILE A 30 45.32 43.41 -20.08
C ILE A 30 45.05 41.91 -20.27
N MET A 31 46.06 41.07 -20.52
CA MET A 31 45.87 39.63 -20.66
C MET A 31 45.37 38.97 -19.37
N LYS A 32 45.91 39.34 -18.19
CA LYS A 32 45.40 38.84 -16.90
C LYS A 32 43.97 39.32 -16.61
N THR A 33 43.64 40.55 -16.98
CA THR A 33 42.30 41.12 -16.77
C THR A 33 41.25 40.49 -17.71
N ASN A 34 41.65 40.12 -18.92
CA ASN A 34 40.79 39.44 -19.88
C ASN A 34 40.64 37.93 -19.62
N GLN A 35 41.61 37.27 -18.98
CA GLN A 35 41.48 35.87 -18.57
C GLN A 35 40.65 35.67 -17.30
N THR A 36 40.52 36.70 -16.44
CA THR A 36 39.76 36.62 -15.18
C THR A 36 38.32 37.13 -15.28
N LYS A 37 37.96 37.82 -16.36
CA LYS A 37 36.57 38.21 -16.63
C LYS A 37 35.91 37.20 -17.57
N VAL A 38 34.83 36.62 -17.07
CA VAL A 38 33.78 35.89 -17.83
C VAL A 38 34.01 34.39 -18.03
N TYR A 39 33.96 33.60 -16.96
CA TYR A 39 33.46 32.21 -17.05
C TYR A 39 32.55 31.79 -15.87
N PHE A 40 32.13 32.73 -15.01
CA PHE A 40 31.46 32.33 -13.75
C PHE A 40 29.94 32.50 -13.69
N PHE A 41 29.26 33.08 -14.70
CA PHE A 41 27.82 33.39 -14.56
C PHE A 41 26.91 33.18 -15.78
N SER A 42 27.41 32.79 -16.96
CA SER A 42 26.53 32.65 -18.14
C SER A 42 25.59 31.44 -18.07
N ASN A 43 25.95 30.39 -17.33
CA ASN A 43 25.22 29.12 -17.34
C ASN A 43 24.42 28.84 -16.05
N LEU A 44 24.39 29.76 -15.09
CA LEU A 44 23.69 29.56 -13.81
C LEU A 44 22.17 29.39 -14.03
N ARG A 45 21.60 30.11 -15.00
CA ARG A 45 20.21 29.94 -15.43
C ARG A 45 19.93 28.55 -16.01
N LEU A 46 20.87 28.02 -16.79
CA LEU A 46 20.73 26.71 -17.43
C LEU A 46 20.81 25.58 -16.39
N VAL A 47 21.71 25.69 -15.40
CA VAL A 47 21.81 24.76 -14.28
C VAL A 47 20.53 24.75 -13.43
N LEU A 48 19.96 25.93 -13.13
CA LEU A 48 18.70 26.04 -12.41
C LEU A 48 17.53 25.40 -13.16
N VAL A 49 17.45 25.59 -14.48
CA VAL A 49 16.41 24.98 -15.31
C VAL A 49 16.52 23.45 -15.32
N VAL A 50 17.73 22.90 -15.46
CA VAL A 50 17.95 21.44 -15.42
C VAL A 50 17.58 20.86 -14.05
N LEU A 51 17.94 21.54 -12.96
CA LEU A 51 17.54 21.13 -11.60
C LEU A 51 16.02 21.12 -11.44
N PHE A 52 15.33 22.17 -11.91
CA PHE A 52 13.88 22.28 -11.80
C PHE A 52 13.17 21.19 -12.61
N LEU A 53 13.64 20.89 -13.83
CA LEU A 53 13.15 19.79 -14.65
C LEU A 53 13.35 18.44 -13.99
N SER A 54 14.53 18.20 -13.38
CA SER A 54 14.81 16.95 -12.67
C SER A 54 13.90 16.77 -11.46
N LEU A 55 13.57 17.86 -10.75
CA LEU A 55 12.66 17.84 -9.61
C LEU A 55 11.22 17.57 -10.05
N ILE A 56 10.76 18.19 -11.15
CA ILE A 56 9.44 17.91 -11.72
C ILE A 56 9.34 16.44 -12.13
N ILE A 57 10.32 15.89 -12.84
CA ILE A 57 10.32 14.48 -13.25
C ILE A 57 10.33 13.56 -12.02
N GLY A 58 11.14 13.87 -11.01
CA GLY A 58 11.20 13.11 -9.75
C GLY A 58 9.87 13.12 -8.99
N VAL A 59 9.25 14.29 -8.85
CA VAL A 59 7.93 14.45 -8.21
C VAL A 59 6.84 13.75 -9.04
N SER A 60 6.87 13.89 -10.36
CA SER A 60 5.94 13.20 -11.26
C SER A 60 6.06 11.68 -11.15
N MET A 61 7.28 11.12 -11.07
CA MET A 61 7.45 9.68 -10.84
C MET A 61 6.98 9.24 -9.45
N MET A 62 7.21 10.04 -8.41
CA MET A 62 6.68 9.75 -7.07
C MET A 62 5.15 9.79 -7.03
N LEU A 63 4.52 10.72 -7.74
CA LEU A 63 3.07 10.81 -7.87
C LEU A 63 2.50 9.70 -8.78
N TYR A 64 3.21 9.29 -9.82
CA TYR A 64 2.80 8.20 -10.71
C TYR A 64 2.82 6.83 -10.02
N ASN A 65 3.78 6.62 -9.11
CA ASN A 65 3.80 5.43 -8.25
C ASN A 65 2.73 5.45 -7.15
N LYS A 66 2.20 6.64 -6.83
CA LYS A 66 0.97 6.79 -6.04
C LYS A 66 -0.25 6.79 -6.98
N LYS A 67 -0.38 5.79 -7.86
CA LYS A 67 -1.70 5.51 -8.42
C LYS A 67 -2.66 5.40 -7.24
N PRO A 68 -3.80 6.12 -7.24
CA PRO A 68 -4.83 5.91 -6.24
C PRO A 68 -5.13 4.42 -6.28
N PHE A 69 -5.09 3.80 -5.12
CA PHE A 69 -5.37 2.38 -4.94
C PHE A 69 -6.58 2.04 -5.81
N GLU A 70 -6.39 1.17 -6.82
CA GLU A 70 -7.54 0.63 -7.54
C GLU A 70 -8.44 0.08 -6.44
N LYS A 71 -9.66 0.60 -6.37
CA LYS A 71 -10.67 0.21 -5.40
C LYS A 71 -10.70 -1.31 -5.43
N THR A 72 -10.05 -1.96 -4.45
CA THR A 72 -10.03 -3.41 -4.40
C THR A 72 -11.47 -3.79 -4.22
N ASN A 73 -12.02 -4.49 -5.22
CA ASN A 73 -13.33 -5.11 -5.14
C ASN A 73 -13.23 -6.19 -4.06
N PHE A 74 -13.29 -5.76 -2.81
CA PHE A 74 -13.25 -6.61 -1.62
C PHE A 74 -14.59 -6.48 -0.93
N ASP A 75 -15.37 -7.55 -1.03
CA ASP A 75 -16.65 -7.67 -0.35
C ASP A 75 -16.61 -8.84 0.61
N ILE A 76 -17.19 -8.63 1.80
CA ILE A 76 -17.46 -9.69 2.76
C ILE A 76 -18.96 -9.92 2.73
N ILE A 77 -19.35 -11.14 2.38
CA ILE A 77 -20.73 -11.55 2.30
C ILE A 77 -20.97 -12.58 3.39
N VAL A 78 -22.00 -12.36 4.17
CA VAL A 78 -22.48 -13.32 5.18
C VAL A 78 -23.87 -13.79 4.79
N TYR A 79 -24.33 -14.88 5.39
CA TYR A 79 -25.62 -15.45 5.06
C TYR A 79 -26.49 -15.57 6.31
N SER A 80 -27.73 -15.16 6.16
CA SER A 80 -28.78 -15.23 7.16
C SER A 80 -29.76 -16.35 6.79
N LYS A 81 -30.17 -17.16 7.77
CA LYS A 81 -31.25 -18.14 7.57
C LYS A 81 -32.59 -17.46 7.80
N THR A 82 -33.48 -17.55 6.81
CA THR A 82 -34.89 -17.13 6.86
C THR A 82 -35.81 -18.34 6.63
N ASP A 83 -37.12 -18.15 6.76
CA ASP A 83 -38.12 -19.19 6.48
C ASP A 83 -38.10 -19.61 4.99
N ASP A 84 -37.74 -18.69 4.10
CA ASP A 84 -37.67 -18.90 2.64
C ASP A 84 -36.32 -19.47 2.16
N GLY A 85 -35.38 -19.71 3.07
CA GLY A 85 -34.06 -20.26 2.77
C GLY A 85 -32.92 -19.42 3.34
N TYR A 86 -31.79 -19.37 2.63
CA TYR A 86 -30.66 -18.55 3.04
C TYR A 86 -30.63 -17.29 2.18
N GLN A 87 -30.54 -16.13 2.82
CA GLN A 87 -30.33 -14.85 2.16
C GLN A 87 -28.90 -14.39 2.40
N PHE A 88 -28.28 -13.77 1.40
CA PHE A 88 -26.96 -13.18 1.57
C PHE A 88 -27.04 -11.68 1.84
N GLU A 89 -26.15 -11.20 2.70
CA GLU A 89 -25.99 -9.79 3.03
C GLU A 89 -24.53 -9.38 2.88
N ARG A 90 -24.29 -8.22 2.27
CA ARG A 90 -22.94 -7.63 2.19
C ARG A 90 -22.67 -6.85 3.47
N LEU A 91 -21.61 -7.21 4.16
CA LEU A 91 -21.15 -6.43 5.32
C LEU A 91 -20.54 -5.10 4.84
N SER A 92 -21.18 -4.00 5.23
CA SER A 92 -20.61 -2.66 5.15
C SER A 92 -20.01 -2.26 6.50
N ASN A 93 -19.08 -1.30 6.48
CA ASN A 93 -18.41 -0.83 7.69
C ASN A 93 -19.43 -0.35 8.73
N GLU A 94 -19.26 -0.77 9.98
CA GLU A 94 -20.08 -0.43 11.15
C GLU A 94 -21.53 -0.92 11.14
N ASN A 95 -22.00 -1.55 10.06
CA ASN A 95 -23.33 -2.13 10.01
C ASN A 95 -23.34 -3.52 10.65
N VAL A 96 -24.40 -3.79 11.41
CA VAL A 96 -24.69 -5.08 12.03
C VAL A 96 -25.62 -5.86 11.11
N THR A 97 -25.22 -7.07 10.74
CA THR A 97 -26.02 -8.01 9.97
C THR A 97 -26.35 -9.23 10.83
N ILE A 98 -27.58 -9.73 10.71
CA ILE A 98 -28.04 -10.94 11.41
C ILE A 98 -27.56 -12.16 10.62
N LEU A 99 -26.87 -13.10 11.26
CA LEU A 99 -26.48 -14.38 10.68
C LEU A 99 -27.53 -15.47 10.93
N GLY A 100 -28.34 -15.28 11.96
CA GLY A 100 -29.36 -16.23 12.39
C GLY A 100 -28.85 -17.17 13.48
N GLU A 101 -29.67 -18.16 13.82
CA GLU A 101 -29.33 -19.15 14.83
C GLU A 101 -28.30 -20.15 14.31
N TYR A 102 -27.43 -20.61 15.20
CA TYR A 102 -26.57 -21.77 14.95
C TYR A 102 -27.02 -22.94 15.81
N THR A 103 -27.47 -24.02 15.17
CA THR A 103 -27.74 -25.30 15.83
C THR A 103 -26.74 -26.32 15.30
N TYR A 104 -25.87 -26.87 16.13
CA TYR A 104 -25.02 -28.00 15.72
C TYR A 104 -25.75 -29.32 16.00
N PRO A 105 -25.81 -30.25 15.04
CA PRO A 105 -25.42 -30.10 13.63
C PRO A 105 -26.43 -29.23 12.86
N MET A 106 -25.92 -28.25 12.09
CA MET A 106 -26.79 -27.44 11.24
C MET A 106 -27.16 -28.32 10.06
N ASN A 107 -28.44 -28.63 9.88
CA ASN A 107 -28.91 -29.59 8.85
C ASN A 107 -28.45 -29.26 7.40
N THR A 108 -27.90 -28.07 7.15
CA THR A 108 -27.53 -27.59 5.80
C THR A 108 -26.09 -27.09 5.69
N PHE A 109 -25.46 -26.63 6.78
CA PHE A 109 -24.09 -26.07 6.73
C PHE A 109 -23.23 -26.56 7.89
N PRO A 110 -21.92 -26.72 7.70
CA PRO A 110 -21.01 -27.11 8.78
C PRO A 110 -20.77 -25.99 9.80
N GLY A 111 -21.04 -24.74 9.44
CA GLY A 111 -20.79 -23.53 10.23
C GLY A 111 -21.58 -22.34 9.67
N LEU A 112 -21.34 -21.15 10.21
CA LEU A 112 -21.85 -19.90 9.66
C LEU A 112 -20.99 -19.48 8.45
N PRO A 113 -21.56 -19.46 7.23
CA PRO A 113 -20.81 -19.17 6.01
C PRO A 113 -20.41 -17.69 5.91
N ILE A 114 -19.17 -17.46 5.48
CA ILE A 114 -18.59 -16.15 5.21
C ILE A 114 -17.87 -16.24 3.85
N THR A 115 -18.36 -15.50 2.86
CA THR A 115 -17.72 -15.41 1.54
C THR A 115 -16.88 -14.15 1.46
N LEU A 116 -15.59 -14.35 1.18
CA LEU A 116 -14.65 -13.28 0.92
C LEU A 116 -14.48 -13.18 -0.60
N SER A 117 -14.98 -12.10 -1.20
CA SER A 117 -14.89 -11.85 -2.64
C SER A 117 -13.80 -10.84 -2.93
N PHE A 118 -12.78 -11.23 -3.70
CA PHE A 118 -11.63 -10.39 -4.05
C PHE A 118 -10.94 -10.84 -5.34
N ASN A 119 -10.22 -9.91 -5.97
CA ASN A 119 -9.43 -10.19 -7.17
C ASN A 119 -7.93 -10.06 -6.89
N ASN A 120 -7.15 -10.99 -7.44
CA ASN A 120 -5.68 -10.94 -7.52
C ASN A 120 -4.97 -10.57 -6.21
N SER A 121 -5.44 -11.12 -5.08
CA SER A 121 -4.91 -10.86 -3.74
C SER A 121 -4.86 -12.16 -2.94
N LEU A 122 -4.07 -12.18 -1.87
CA LEU A 122 -4.10 -13.20 -0.83
C LEU A 122 -4.81 -12.61 0.39
N ILE A 123 -5.76 -13.33 0.97
CA ILE A 123 -6.35 -12.95 2.24
C ILE A 123 -5.89 -13.93 3.30
N GLU A 124 -5.31 -13.42 4.38
CA GLU A 124 -5.05 -14.20 5.58
C GLU A 124 -6.09 -13.84 6.63
N ILE A 125 -6.74 -14.86 7.18
CA ILE A 125 -7.74 -14.71 8.23
C ILE A 125 -7.31 -15.47 9.49
N SER A 126 -7.70 -14.93 10.64
CA SER A 126 -7.49 -15.55 11.95
C SER A 126 -8.71 -15.32 12.83
N VAL A 127 -9.01 -16.25 13.74
CA VAL A 127 -10.10 -16.11 14.71
C VAL A 127 -9.64 -16.42 16.13
N ASP A 128 -10.10 -15.63 17.10
CA ASP A 128 -9.83 -15.85 18.52
C ASP A 128 -10.59 -17.08 19.07
N ASN A 129 -11.88 -17.18 18.76
CA ASN A 129 -12.83 -18.16 19.27
C ASN A 129 -13.53 -18.94 18.13
N GLY A 130 -13.70 -20.24 18.33
CA GLY A 130 -14.17 -21.15 17.30
C GLY A 130 -13.05 -21.57 16.35
N GLN A 131 -13.44 -22.07 15.18
CA GLN A 131 -12.54 -22.56 14.15
C GLN A 131 -13.15 -22.43 12.77
N PHE A 132 -12.32 -22.51 11.75
CA PHE A 132 -12.73 -22.49 10.36
C PHE A 132 -12.79 -23.89 9.76
N VAL A 133 -13.79 -24.10 8.92
CA VAL A 133 -13.99 -25.31 8.15
C VAL A 133 -14.22 -24.93 6.68
N LEU A 134 -13.69 -25.75 5.77
CA LEU A 134 -14.01 -25.72 4.35
C LEU A 134 -15.00 -26.82 4.03
N TRP A 135 -15.91 -26.55 3.10
CA TRP A 135 -16.83 -27.54 2.57
C TRP A 135 -16.55 -27.74 1.09
N HIS A 136 -16.06 -28.92 0.72
CA HIS A 136 -15.66 -29.21 -0.66
C HIS A 136 -16.79 -29.74 -1.53
N ASP A 137 -17.90 -30.17 -0.93
CA ASP A 137 -19.02 -30.78 -1.67
C ASP A 137 -19.94 -29.73 -2.31
N TYR A 138 -20.00 -28.52 -1.78
CA TYR A 138 -20.91 -27.47 -2.24
C TYR A 138 -20.24 -26.10 -2.26
N ILE A 139 -20.59 -25.31 -3.28
CA ILE A 139 -20.33 -23.87 -3.33
C ILE A 139 -21.63 -23.12 -3.07
N ILE A 140 -21.55 -22.04 -2.28
CA ILE A 140 -22.65 -21.10 -2.11
C ILE A 140 -22.49 -19.96 -3.11
N THR A 141 -23.44 -19.82 -4.02
CA THR A 141 -23.48 -18.71 -4.99
C THR A 141 -24.67 -17.80 -4.74
N GLN A 142 -24.57 -16.56 -5.21
CA GLN A 142 -25.67 -15.61 -5.19
C GLN A 142 -26.66 -15.95 -6.30
N GLY A 143 -27.90 -16.23 -5.93
CA GLY A 143 -29.03 -16.39 -6.84
C GLY A 143 -29.84 -15.12 -7.00
N ASP A 144 -30.97 -15.24 -7.70
CA ASP A 144 -31.92 -14.14 -7.85
C ASP A 144 -32.53 -13.73 -6.49
N ASN A 145 -32.89 -12.45 -6.36
CA ASN A 145 -33.54 -11.88 -5.17
C ASN A 145 -32.78 -12.09 -3.83
N ASN A 146 -31.45 -12.05 -3.86
CA ASN A 146 -30.57 -12.24 -2.69
C ASN A 146 -30.59 -13.64 -2.06
N ASN A 147 -31.18 -14.63 -2.73
CA ASN A 147 -31.19 -16.01 -2.23
C ASN A 147 -29.82 -16.67 -2.44
N ALA A 148 -29.42 -17.53 -1.52
CA ALA A 148 -28.23 -18.35 -1.64
C ALA A 148 -28.57 -19.65 -2.37
N ILE A 149 -27.78 -19.97 -3.39
CA ILE A 149 -27.90 -21.23 -4.16
C ILE A 149 -26.76 -22.14 -3.74
N LEU A 150 -27.10 -23.37 -3.36
CA LEU A 150 -26.13 -24.43 -3.09
C LEU A 150 -25.93 -25.27 -4.34
N THR A 151 -24.72 -25.19 -4.90
CA THR A 151 -24.36 -25.95 -6.09
C THR A 151 -23.37 -27.04 -5.72
N PRO A 152 -23.67 -28.33 -5.98
CA PRO A 152 -22.71 -29.41 -5.78
C PRO A 152 -21.46 -29.21 -6.64
N ILE A 153 -20.29 -29.38 -6.06
CA ILE A 153 -19.00 -29.31 -6.76
C ILE A 153 -18.57 -30.74 -7.11
N LYS A 154 -18.11 -30.95 -8.35
CA LYS A 154 -17.39 -32.16 -8.74
C LYS A 154 -15.89 -31.86 -8.71
N GLY A 155 -15.23 -32.26 -7.64
CA GLY A 155 -13.80 -32.05 -7.42
C GLY A 155 -13.10 -33.30 -6.90
N GLU A 156 -11.78 -33.25 -6.79
CA GLU A 156 -10.96 -34.32 -6.22
C GLU A 156 -11.08 -34.42 -4.69
N LYS A 157 -11.41 -33.29 -4.04
CA LYS A 157 -11.69 -33.22 -2.61
C LYS A 157 -13.19 -33.32 -2.36
N SER A 158 -13.56 -34.01 -1.29
CA SER A 158 -14.95 -34.14 -0.81
C SER A 158 -14.99 -34.02 0.71
N GLY A 159 -16.14 -33.63 1.25
CA GLY A 159 -16.39 -33.53 2.67
C GLY A 159 -15.94 -32.22 3.31
N LEU A 160 -15.79 -32.28 4.64
CA LEU A 160 -15.40 -31.15 5.48
C LEU A 160 -13.91 -31.21 5.81
N GLU A 161 -13.21 -30.10 5.61
CA GLU A 161 -11.80 -29.93 5.97
C GLU A 161 -11.69 -28.89 7.10
N ASN A 162 -11.27 -29.31 8.29
CA ASN A 162 -10.97 -28.39 9.39
C ASN A 162 -9.62 -27.71 9.13
N VAL A 163 -9.63 -26.38 8.99
CA VAL A 163 -8.42 -25.59 8.74
C VAL A 163 -7.96 -24.80 9.97
N GLY A 164 -8.60 -25.02 11.12
CA GLY A 164 -8.22 -24.47 12.41
C GLY A 164 -8.54 -22.99 12.55
N LYS A 165 -7.73 -22.27 13.32
CA LYS A 165 -7.98 -20.84 13.65
C LYS A 165 -7.42 -19.85 12.65
N ASN A 166 -6.51 -20.28 11.77
CA ASN A 166 -5.83 -19.42 10.82
C ASN A 166 -5.92 -20.05 9.43
N TYR A 167 -6.23 -19.25 8.41
CA TYR A 167 -6.32 -19.77 7.05
C TYR A 167 -5.93 -18.70 6.03
N SER A 168 -5.39 -19.16 4.89
CA SER A 168 -4.94 -18.31 3.80
C SER A 168 -5.77 -18.64 2.55
N ILE A 169 -6.30 -17.60 1.93
CA ILE A 169 -7.26 -17.69 0.83
C ILE A 169 -6.68 -16.96 -0.38
N ASN A 170 -6.45 -17.70 -1.46
CA ASN A 170 -5.81 -17.21 -2.68
C ASN A 170 -6.80 -16.85 -3.80
N SER A 171 -8.09 -17.12 -3.60
CA SER A 171 -9.17 -16.80 -4.53
C SER A 171 -10.48 -16.59 -3.77
N SER A 172 -11.43 -15.83 -4.34
CA SER A 172 -12.77 -15.68 -3.76
C SER A 172 -13.36 -17.03 -3.34
N SER A 173 -13.70 -17.18 -2.06
CA SER A 173 -14.21 -18.45 -1.54
C SER A 173 -15.07 -18.25 -0.29
N THR A 174 -15.96 -19.21 -0.04
CA THR A 174 -16.72 -19.32 1.20
C THR A 174 -15.94 -20.13 2.22
N ILE A 175 -15.79 -19.59 3.43
CA ILE A 175 -15.31 -20.31 4.60
C ILE A 175 -16.41 -20.36 5.64
N TYR A 176 -16.43 -21.42 6.44
CA TYR A 176 -17.44 -21.61 7.48
C TYR A 176 -16.80 -21.39 8.84
N TRP A 177 -17.29 -20.39 9.58
CA TRP A 177 -16.92 -20.22 10.97
C TRP A 177 -17.80 -21.10 11.86
N VAL A 178 -17.17 -21.91 12.68
CA VAL A 178 -17.81 -22.85 13.58
C VAL A 178 -17.69 -22.33 15.00
N PRO A 179 -18.80 -21.99 15.68
CA PRO A 179 -18.77 -21.36 17.00
C PRO A 179 -18.58 -22.38 18.13
N TYR A 180 -17.96 -23.54 17.90
CA TYR A 180 -17.75 -24.51 18.98
C TYR A 180 -16.41 -25.22 18.86
N ASN A 181 -15.95 -25.75 20.00
CA ASN A 181 -14.96 -26.81 20.09
C ASN A 181 -15.57 -27.99 20.86
N SER A 182 -14.79 -29.05 21.15
CA SER A 182 -15.26 -30.27 21.83
C SER A 182 -16.08 -30.03 23.10
N ASP A 183 -15.88 -28.89 23.78
CA ASP A 183 -16.38 -28.67 25.13
C ASP A 183 -17.18 -27.37 25.31
N ASN A 184 -17.18 -26.46 24.32
CA ASN A 184 -17.79 -25.13 24.45
C ASN A 184 -18.40 -24.62 23.16
N ILE A 185 -19.54 -23.92 23.28
CA ILE A 185 -20.12 -23.07 22.23
C ILE A 185 -19.77 -21.61 22.56
N TYR A 186 -19.07 -20.94 21.66
CA TYR A 186 -18.62 -19.57 21.79
C TYR A 186 -19.74 -18.59 21.42
N THR A 187 -20.05 -17.68 22.33
CA THR A 187 -21.04 -16.61 22.12
C THR A 187 -20.46 -15.38 21.44
N SER A 188 -19.14 -15.32 21.20
CA SER A 188 -18.50 -14.23 20.47
C SER A 188 -17.19 -14.66 19.83
N ALA A 189 -16.85 -14.01 18.72
CA ALA A 189 -15.56 -14.15 18.05
C ALA A 189 -15.16 -12.87 17.31
N THR A 190 -13.87 -12.67 17.16
CA THR A 190 -13.25 -11.66 16.30
C THR A 190 -12.46 -12.37 15.21
N ILE A 191 -12.93 -12.27 13.97
CA ILE A 191 -12.20 -12.72 12.80
C ILE A 191 -11.37 -11.54 12.27
N ASN A 192 -10.06 -11.58 12.42
CA ASN A 192 -9.16 -10.60 11.82
C ASN A 192 -8.80 -11.05 10.41
N TYR A 193 -8.79 -10.12 9.46
CA TYR A 193 -8.34 -10.38 8.11
C TYR A 193 -7.32 -9.32 7.66
N LYS A 194 -6.37 -9.76 6.86
CA LYS A 194 -5.45 -8.88 6.14
C LYS A 194 -5.40 -9.26 4.67
N ILE A 195 -5.39 -8.26 3.81
CA ILE A 195 -5.29 -8.42 2.36
C ILE A 195 -3.85 -8.11 1.97
N ILE A 196 -3.24 -9.06 1.26
CA ILE A 196 -1.86 -9.02 0.80
C ILE A 196 -1.88 -9.03 -0.73
N GLN A 197 -1.26 -8.03 -1.34
CA GLN A 197 -1.10 -7.93 -2.79
C GLN A 197 0.35 -7.57 -3.11
N ASN A 198 0.98 -8.28 -4.06
CA ASN A 198 2.38 -8.10 -4.43
C ASN A 198 3.34 -8.12 -3.21
N ASN A 199 3.14 -9.09 -2.30
CA ASN A 199 3.88 -9.25 -1.04
C ASN A 199 3.84 -8.03 -0.09
N LYS A 200 2.85 -7.17 -0.24
CA LYS A 200 2.61 -6.05 0.68
C LYS A 200 1.23 -6.18 1.30
N GLU A 201 1.18 -5.96 2.60
CA GLU A 201 -0.10 -5.74 3.28
C GLU A 201 -0.68 -4.42 2.78
N ILE A 202 -1.91 -4.50 2.27
CA ILE A 202 -2.59 -3.36 1.67
C ILE A 202 -3.79 -2.92 2.49
N PHE A 203 -4.37 -3.82 3.28
CA PHE A 203 -5.56 -3.55 4.05
C PHE A 203 -5.72 -4.53 5.21
N THR A 204 -6.26 -4.05 6.34
CA THR A 204 -6.63 -4.89 7.49
C THR A 204 -8.00 -4.53 8.00
N GLY A 205 -8.68 -5.50 8.59
CA GLY A 205 -9.93 -5.27 9.28
C GLY A 205 -10.33 -6.45 10.14
N LYS A 206 -11.50 -6.34 10.75
CA LYS A 206 -12.07 -7.39 11.58
C LYS A 206 -13.57 -7.54 11.39
N ILE A 207 -14.04 -8.77 11.46
CA ILE A 207 -15.46 -9.12 11.57
C ILE A 207 -15.68 -9.53 13.03
N ILE A 208 -16.56 -8.81 13.71
CA ILE A 208 -16.96 -9.10 15.08
C ILE A 208 -18.25 -9.89 15.02
N ILE A 209 -18.26 -11.07 15.62
CA ILE A 209 -19.41 -11.93 15.73
C ILE A 209 -19.87 -11.95 17.18
N THR A 210 -21.17 -11.75 17.39
CA THR A 210 -21.80 -11.80 18.71
C THR A 210 -23.05 -12.65 18.67
N ASN A 211 -23.28 -13.46 19.71
CA ASN A 211 -24.50 -14.20 19.93
C ASN A 211 -25.32 -13.54 21.02
N ASN A 212 -26.58 -13.26 20.73
CA ASN A 212 -27.56 -12.84 21.72
C ASN A 212 -28.76 -13.78 21.66
N ASN A 213 -29.00 -14.53 22.73
CA ASN A 213 -30.10 -15.48 22.84
C ASN A 213 -30.17 -16.50 21.69
N GLY A 214 -29.03 -17.04 21.26
CA GLY A 214 -28.97 -18.05 20.20
C GLY A 214 -28.81 -17.47 18.78
N ILE A 215 -29.09 -16.18 18.59
CA ILE A 215 -28.97 -15.50 17.30
C ILE A 215 -27.59 -14.86 17.17
N TYR A 216 -26.83 -15.26 16.14
CA TYR A 216 -25.55 -14.64 15.81
C TYR A 216 -25.74 -13.42 14.91
N THR A 217 -24.90 -12.41 15.12
CA THR A 217 -24.79 -11.22 14.28
C THR A 217 -23.32 -10.98 13.93
N ALA A 218 -23.06 -10.39 12.76
CA ALA A 218 -21.73 -9.99 12.30
C ALA A 218 -21.66 -8.47 12.12
N THR A 219 -20.54 -7.87 12.52
CA THR A 219 -20.25 -6.44 12.33
C THR A 219 -18.86 -6.29 11.72
N LEU A 220 -18.76 -5.53 10.63
CA LEU A 220 -17.47 -5.22 10.02
C LEU A 220 -16.86 -3.96 10.63
N LYS A 221 -15.60 -4.04 11.08
CA LYS A 221 -14.79 -2.87 11.42
C LYS A 221 -13.54 -2.83 10.55
N ARG A 222 -13.44 -1.80 9.72
CA ARG A 222 -12.29 -1.50 8.86
C ARG A 222 -11.33 -0.56 9.61
N ASN A 223 -10.02 -0.79 9.50
CA ASN A 223 -9.00 0.11 10.01
C ASN A 223 -8.57 1.12 8.94
#